data_AF-A0A5J5C2C6-F1
#
_entry.id   AF-A0A5J5C2C6-F1
#
_cell.length_a   1.000
_cell.length_b   1.000
_cell.length_c   1.000
_cell.angle_alpha   90.00
_cell.angle_beta   90.00
_cell.angle_gamma   90.00
#
_symmetry.space_group_name_H-M   'P 1'
#
loop_
_entity.id
_entity.type
_entity.pdbx_description
1 polymer ?
#
loop_
_entity_poly.entity_id
_entity_poly.type
_entity_poly.pdbx_seq_one_letter_code
_entity_poly.pdbx_strand_id
1 'polypeptide(L)'
;MDMEAFNNTIATNLRGSALAIKHAARAMVAKQVRGSIICTGSVAATLGASGPHSYTASKHALLGLVRSAASELGKQGIRVNCVSPFGVATRFTSAATNLDASGVEALSYAMSNLKGIVLKVKHVAEAALFLASDESVYISGHNLAVDGVGVAFLGSLYVLWRREGAGKCNDKTMYESLLVAQPDRDDYAGVTPRGHVSSSQLWTSCWRGLHPLWLLGLRFFSCIVLGGFLAWDIIDYDASIFIYYTEWTFALVVVYFAIGTIVSAHGCMLYYSEKPPSDNGEREDFVNRDVEQSISTNAVTFRAKEIRGTIKLQSHYNQEASQQRAGFWGYLMQTAYQTCAGAVILTDIVFWCIIVPFLSIAHFKLNLLMGCMHTLNIVFLLLDTSVNSLPFPWFRLSYFVLWSCCYVIFQWVIHACGFSWWPYPFLELSTPWAPLWYLCLAVVHIPCYGLYSMLVKAKYSIFSRLFPHAFVRPY
;
A
#
# COMPACT_ATOMS: atom_id res chain seq x y z
N MET A 1 -10.91 18.78 -26.63
CA MET A 1 -10.49 17.63 -27.46
C MET A 1 -11.26 17.71 -28.76
N ASP A 2 -10.58 17.74 -29.90
CA ASP A 2 -11.26 17.70 -31.20
C ASP A 2 -11.87 16.31 -31.43
N MET A 3 -13.18 16.28 -31.61
CA MET A 3 -13.94 15.03 -31.74
C MET A 3 -13.77 14.39 -33.12
N GLU A 4 -13.47 15.16 -34.17
CA GLU A 4 -13.23 14.61 -35.50
C GLU A 4 -11.90 13.86 -35.55
N ALA A 5 -10.82 14.48 -35.07
CA ALA A 5 -9.53 13.81 -34.90
C ALA A 5 -9.62 12.61 -33.94
N PHE A 6 -10.41 12.70 -32.88
CA PHE A 6 -10.67 11.57 -31.99
C PHE A 6 -11.31 10.39 -32.73
N ASN A 7 -12.40 10.65 -33.45
CA ASN A 7 -13.13 9.64 -34.20
C ASN A 7 -12.27 9.01 -35.30
N ASN A 8 -11.48 9.80 -36.02
CA ASN A 8 -10.55 9.31 -37.02
C ASN A 8 -9.48 8.38 -36.40
N THR A 9 -8.94 8.75 -35.23
CA THR A 9 -7.97 7.92 -34.50
C THR A 9 -8.58 6.58 -34.07
N ILE A 10 -9.80 6.59 -33.52
CA ILE A 10 -10.51 5.36 -33.12
C ILE A 10 -10.86 4.50 -34.35
N ALA A 11 -11.34 5.12 -35.42
CA ALA A 11 -11.67 4.42 -36.66
C ALA A 11 -10.45 3.70 -37.26
N THR A 12 -9.29 4.36 -37.25
CA THR A 12 -8.06 3.80 -37.80
C THR A 12 -7.46 2.75 -36.86
N ASN A 13 -7.16 3.11 -35.62
CA ASN A 13 -6.36 2.27 -34.72
C ASN A 13 -7.15 1.10 -34.13
N LEU A 14 -8.44 1.31 -33.81
CA LEU A 14 -9.26 0.29 -33.14
C LEU A 14 -10.15 -0.44 -34.14
N ARG A 15 -11.01 0.31 -34.86
CA ARG A 15 -11.96 -0.32 -35.79
C ARG A 15 -11.24 -1.00 -36.96
N GLY A 16 -10.19 -0.39 -37.51
CA GLY A 16 -9.33 -1.01 -38.51
C GLY A 16 -8.73 -2.34 -38.03
N SER A 17 -8.17 -2.36 -36.82
CA SER A 17 -7.62 -3.58 -36.21
C SER A 17 -8.68 -4.66 -35.98
N ALA A 18 -9.89 -4.29 -35.53
CA ALA A 18 -11.00 -5.23 -35.35
C ALA A 18 -11.43 -5.87 -36.67
N LEU A 19 -11.51 -5.09 -37.73
CA LEU A 19 -11.82 -5.60 -39.07
C LEU A 19 -10.70 -6.51 -39.58
N ALA A 20 -9.44 -6.13 -39.39
CA ALA A 20 -8.29 -6.96 -39.79
C ALA A 20 -8.31 -8.33 -39.09
N ILE A 21 -8.49 -8.35 -37.76
CA ILE A 21 -8.62 -9.60 -36.98
C ILE A 21 -9.79 -10.43 -37.50
N LYS A 22 -10.97 -9.82 -37.65
CA LYS A 22 -12.19 -10.50 -38.10
C LYS A 22 -11.98 -11.18 -39.46
N HIS A 23 -11.45 -10.46 -40.44
CA HIS A 23 -11.30 -10.97 -41.80
C HIS A 23 -10.14 -11.96 -41.92
N ALA A 24 -9.02 -11.72 -41.24
CA ALA A 24 -7.90 -12.65 -41.19
C ALA A 24 -8.31 -13.98 -40.52
N ALA A 25 -8.92 -13.90 -39.34
CA ALA A 25 -9.40 -15.09 -38.62
C ALA A 25 -10.41 -15.88 -39.45
N ARG A 26 -11.38 -15.21 -40.11
CA ARG A 26 -12.33 -15.87 -41.01
C ARG A 26 -11.62 -16.64 -42.12
N ALA A 27 -10.61 -16.04 -42.76
CA ALA A 27 -9.85 -16.69 -43.82
C ALA A 27 -9.02 -17.88 -43.31
N MET A 28 -8.40 -17.75 -42.14
CA MET A 28 -7.63 -18.81 -41.48
C MET A 28 -8.54 -20.00 -41.12
N VAL A 29 -9.69 -19.74 -40.50
CA VAL A 29 -10.67 -20.79 -40.15
C VAL A 29 -11.21 -21.48 -41.40
N ALA A 30 -11.57 -20.72 -42.43
CA ALA A 30 -12.09 -21.29 -43.69
C ALA A 30 -11.07 -22.21 -44.37
N LYS A 31 -9.78 -21.91 -44.27
CA LYS A 31 -8.68 -22.72 -44.82
C LYS A 31 -8.12 -23.76 -43.84
N GLN A 32 -8.67 -23.87 -42.63
CA GLN A 32 -8.15 -24.72 -41.55
C GLN A 32 -6.67 -24.45 -41.21
N VAL A 33 -6.24 -23.19 -41.35
CA VAL A 33 -4.88 -22.74 -41.05
C VAL A 33 -4.82 -22.26 -39.61
N ARG A 34 -3.99 -22.91 -38.80
CA ARG A 34 -3.56 -22.43 -37.48
C ARG A 34 -2.49 -21.35 -37.66
N GLY A 35 -2.33 -20.46 -36.67
CA GLY A 35 -1.29 -19.44 -36.78
C GLY A 35 -1.39 -18.32 -35.76
N SER A 36 -0.84 -17.17 -36.12
CA SER A 36 -0.69 -16.01 -35.23
C SER A 36 -1.17 -14.73 -35.91
N ILE A 37 -1.99 -13.96 -35.20
CA ILE A 37 -2.38 -12.60 -35.56
C ILE A 37 -1.71 -11.66 -34.56
N ILE A 38 -0.93 -10.71 -35.07
CA ILE A 38 -0.14 -9.79 -34.24
C ILE A 38 -0.62 -8.36 -34.48
N CYS A 39 -1.08 -7.71 -33.42
CA CYS A 39 -1.48 -6.31 -33.45
C CYS A 39 -0.33 -5.40 -33.00
N THR A 40 -0.28 -4.18 -33.53
CA THR A 40 0.66 -3.14 -33.10
C THR A 40 0.04 -2.27 -32.01
N GLY A 41 0.47 -2.51 -30.77
CA GLY A 41 0.09 -1.73 -29.59
C GLY A 41 0.96 -0.49 -29.40
N SER A 42 1.13 -0.13 -28.15
CA SER A 42 2.00 0.94 -27.67
C SER A 42 2.11 0.82 -26.16
N VAL A 43 3.22 1.25 -25.58
CA VAL A 43 3.32 1.46 -24.13
C VAL A 43 2.26 2.43 -23.59
N ALA A 44 1.73 3.33 -24.44
CA ALA A 44 0.61 4.22 -24.11
C ALA A 44 -0.71 3.46 -23.90
N ALA A 45 -0.77 2.16 -24.23
CA ALA A 45 -1.89 1.28 -23.87
C ALA A 45 -1.87 0.86 -22.39
N THR A 46 -0.76 1.10 -21.69
CA THR A 46 -0.55 0.75 -20.29
C THR A 46 -0.35 1.99 -19.42
N LEU A 47 0.21 3.07 -20.00
CA LEU A 47 0.43 4.36 -19.34
C LEU A 47 -0.59 5.41 -19.81
N GLY A 48 -1.16 6.15 -18.86
CA GLY A 48 -2.14 7.21 -19.14
C GLY A 48 -1.58 8.54 -19.67
N ALA A 49 -0.26 8.66 -19.88
CA ALA A 49 0.41 9.94 -20.12
C ALA A 49 1.37 9.98 -21.34
N SER A 50 1.40 8.94 -22.18
CA SER A 50 2.43 8.80 -23.23
C SER A 50 1.98 9.21 -24.65
N GLY A 51 0.87 9.97 -24.78
CA GLY A 51 0.39 10.47 -26.07
C GLY A 51 -0.98 11.15 -26.01
N PRO A 52 -1.50 11.69 -27.13
CA PRO A 52 -2.82 12.33 -27.20
C PRO A 52 -3.93 11.43 -26.66
N HIS A 53 -4.97 12.01 -26.03
CA HIS A 53 -6.05 11.26 -25.38
C HIS A 53 -6.72 10.23 -26.32
N SER A 54 -6.95 10.59 -27.58
CA SER A 54 -7.52 9.69 -28.60
C SER A 54 -6.63 8.48 -28.89
N TYR A 55 -5.32 8.69 -29.00
CA TYR A 55 -4.33 7.65 -29.23
C TYR A 55 -4.28 6.69 -28.04
N THR A 56 -4.13 7.23 -26.83
CA THR A 56 -4.09 6.46 -25.58
C THR A 56 -5.36 5.62 -25.40
N ALA A 57 -6.54 6.20 -25.61
CA ALA A 57 -7.82 5.49 -25.57
C ALA A 57 -7.87 4.36 -26.62
N SER A 58 -7.47 4.64 -27.86
CA SER A 58 -7.47 3.64 -28.94
C SER A 58 -6.56 2.45 -28.64
N LYS A 59 -5.39 2.69 -28.04
CA LYS A 59 -4.39 1.66 -27.74
C LYS A 59 -4.78 0.82 -26.52
N HIS A 60 -5.40 1.42 -25.49
CA HIS A 60 -6.02 0.65 -24.39
C HIS A 60 -7.15 -0.26 -24.91
N ALA A 61 -8.02 0.28 -25.77
CA ALA A 61 -9.12 -0.49 -26.35
C ALA A 61 -8.62 -1.65 -27.23
N LEU A 62 -7.53 -1.46 -27.98
CA LEU A 62 -6.90 -2.52 -28.78
C LEU A 62 -6.43 -3.70 -27.90
N LEU A 63 -5.90 -3.46 -26.70
CA LEU A 63 -5.53 -4.55 -25.79
C LEU A 63 -6.74 -5.36 -25.31
N GLY A 64 -7.86 -4.68 -25.04
CA GLY A 64 -9.13 -5.35 -24.73
C GLY A 64 -9.59 -6.24 -25.88
N LEU A 65 -9.54 -5.71 -27.10
CA LEU A 65 -9.88 -6.44 -28.33
C LEU A 65 -8.98 -7.66 -28.54
N VAL A 66 -7.67 -7.54 -28.36
CA VAL A 66 -6.70 -8.65 -28.50
C VAL A 66 -7.02 -9.79 -27.52
N ARG A 67 -7.30 -9.46 -26.26
CA ARG A 67 -7.65 -10.46 -25.23
C ARG A 67 -8.97 -11.15 -25.55
N SER A 68 -9.97 -10.38 -25.98
CA SER A 68 -11.27 -10.92 -26.39
C SER A 68 -11.14 -11.86 -27.60
N ALA A 69 -10.43 -11.43 -28.65
CA ALA A 69 -10.21 -12.22 -29.85
C ALA A 69 -9.39 -13.48 -29.58
N ALA A 70 -8.35 -13.40 -28.73
CA ALA A 70 -7.56 -14.56 -28.33
C ALA A 70 -8.41 -15.64 -27.63
N SER A 71 -9.33 -15.22 -26.76
CA SER A 71 -10.22 -16.14 -26.05
C SER A 71 -11.18 -16.87 -26.98
N GLU A 72 -11.69 -16.20 -28.01
CA GLU A 72 -12.58 -16.78 -29.01
C GLU A 72 -11.83 -17.70 -29.99
N LEU A 73 -10.71 -17.19 -30.53
CA LEU A 73 -9.98 -17.80 -31.65
C LEU A 73 -9.02 -18.94 -31.25
N GLY A 74 -8.73 -19.06 -29.95
CA GLY A 74 -7.87 -20.12 -29.43
C GLY A 74 -8.40 -21.52 -29.73
N LYS A 75 -9.73 -21.71 -29.78
CA LYS A 75 -10.36 -23.01 -30.12
C LYS A 75 -10.03 -23.47 -31.54
N GLN A 76 -9.75 -22.54 -32.44
CA GLN A 76 -9.36 -22.81 -33.83
C GLN A 76 -7.84 -22.86 -34.02
N GLY A 77 -7.06 -22.82 -32.93
CA GLY A 77 -5.60 -22.83 -32.98
C GLY A 77 -4.99 -21.54 -33.53
N ILE A 78 -5.72 -20.42 -33.41
CA ILE A 78 -5.24 -19.09 -33.82
C ILE A 78 -4.89 -18.29 -32.56
N ARG A 79 -3.65 -17.83 -32.49
CA ARG A 79 -3.16 -16.96 -31.41
C ARG A 79 -3.37 -15.51 -31.81
N VAL A 80 -3.76 -14.67 -30.85
CA VAL A 80 -3.88 -13.22 -31.07
C VAL A 80 -3.07 -12.51 -30.01
N ASN A 81 -2.01 -11.82 -30.41
CA ASN A 81 -1.11 -11.11 -29.50
C ASN A 81 -0.88 -9.68 -29.96
N CYS A 82 -0.21 -8.91 -29.11
CA CYS A 82 0.12 -7.52 -29.36
C CYS A 82 1.60 -7.25 -29.07
N VAL A 83 2.27 -6.50 -29.94
CA VAL A 83 3.61 -5.94 -29.67
C VAL A 83 3.44 -4.46 -29.34
N SER A 84 3.95 -4.02 -28.20
CA SER A 84 3.86 -2.63 -27.73
C SER A 84 5.24 -1.98 -27.62
N PRO A 85 5.69 -1.25 -28.64
CA PRO A 85 6.94 -0.51 -28.60
C PRO A 85 6.89 0.69 -27.66
N PHE A 86 8.05 1.04 -27.11
CA PHE A 86 8.33 2.36 -26.54
C PHE A 86 8.65 3.39 -27.65
N GLY A 87 9.34 4.49 -27.32
CA GLY A 87 9.82 5.46 -28.31
C GLY A 87 10.79 4.80 -29.29
N VAL A 88 10.40 4.65 -30.56
CA VAL A 88 11.25 4.15 -31.64
C VAL A 88 11.39 5.24 -32.68
N ALA A 89 12.62 5.62 -33.04
CA ALA A 89 12.87 6.65 -34.05
C ALA A 89 12.27 6.27 -35.40
N THR A 90 11.13 6.89 -35.70
CA THR A 90 10.35 6.73 -36.93
C THR A 90 9.77 8.08 -37.31
N ARG A 91 9.29 8.23 -38.55
CA ARG A 91 8.58 9.46 -38.98
C ARG A 91 7.40 9.81 -38.06
N PHE A 92 6.70 8.80 -37.55
CA PHE A 92 5.57 9.00 -36.61
C PHE A 92 6.03 9.62 -35.29
N THR A 93 7.04 9.05 -34.65
CA THR A 93 7.52 9.57 -33.36
C THR A 93 8.20 10.92 -33.50
N SER A 94 8.98 11.11 -34.58
CA SER A 94 9.65 12.39 -34.83
C SER A 94 8.65 13.53 -35.04
N ALA A 95 7.56 13.28 -35.77
CA ALA A 95 6.46 14.24 -35.92
C ALA A 95 5.70 14.47 -34.60
N ALA A 96 5.52 13.42 -33.78
CA ALA A 96 4.79 13.52 -32.52
C ALA A 96 5.58 14.27 -31.42
N THR A 97 6.91 14.16 -31.40
CA THR A 97 7.78 14.79 -30.38
C THR A 97 8.47 16.06 -30.86
N ASN A 98 8.36 16.42 -32.15
CA ASN A 98 9.16 17.46 -32.80
C ASN A 98 10.67 17.26 -32.60
N LEU A 99 11.13 16.01 -32.62
CA LEU A 99 12.54 15.64 -32.51
C LEU A 99 12.99 14.90 -33.77
N ASP A 100 14.25 15.09 -34.14
CA ASP A 100 14.88 14.27 -35.17
C ASP A 100 15.11 12.83 -34.66
N ALA A 101 15.56 11.93 -35.54
CA ALA A 101 15.76 10.54 -35.18
C ALA A 101 16.75 10.38 -34.00
N SER A 102 17.81 11.21 -33.95
CA SER A 102 18.79 11.17 -32.88
C SER A 102 18.20 11.63 -31.54
N GLY A 103 17.39 12.69 -31.54
CA GLY A 103 16.69 13.17 -30.35
C GLY A 103 15.70 12.13 -29.79
N VAL A 104 14.93 11.44 -30.65
CA VAL A 104 14.02 10.37 -30.20
C VAL A 104 14.79 9.20 -29.59
N GLU A 105 15.92 8.81 -30.16
CA GLU A 105 16.77 7.74 -29.64
C GLU A 105 17.41 8.11 -28.30
N ALA A 106 17.93 9.34 -28.19
CA ALA A 106 18.52 9.85 -26.95
C ALA A 106 17.47 9.91 -25.82
N LEU A 107 16.27 10.43 -26.12
CA LEU A 107 15.16 10.47 -25.18
C LEU A 107 14.74 9.07 -24.73
N SER A 108 14.64 8.13 -25.66
CA SER A 108 14.25 6.75 -25.36
C SER A 108 15.33 6.02 -24.54
N TYR A 109 16.61 6.27 -24.82
CA TYR A 109 17.73 5.74 -24.06
C TYR A 109 17.82 6.30 -22.64
N ALA A 110 17.55 7.61 -22.48
CA ALA A 110 17.55 8.26 -21.18
C ALA A 110 16.44 7.70 -20.27
N MET A 111 15.26 7.45 -20.82
CA MET A 111 14.10 6.92 -20.08
C MET A 111 14.15 5.39 -19.86
N SER A 112 14.98 4.66 -20.60
CA SER A 112 15.17 3.21 -20.44
C SER A 112 16.12 2.88 -19.30
N ASN A 113 15.86 1.79 -18.56
CA ASN A 113 16.80 1.27 -17.55
C ASN A 113 17.81 0.29 -18.16
N LEU A 114 17.51 -0.30 -19.32
CA LEU A 114 18.45 -1.15 -20.04
C LEU A 114 19.53 -0.28 -20.71
N LYS A 115 20.65 -0.07 -20.00
CA LYS A 115 21.79 0.74 -20.49
C LYS A 115 22.62 -0.02 -21.52
N GLY A 116 23.28 0.71 -22.40
CA GLY A 116 24.11 0.16 -23.49
C GLY A 116 23.35 -0.26 -24.75
N ILE A 117 22.02 -0.30 -24.74
CA ILE A 117 21.20 -0.66 -25.91
C ILE A 117 20.20 0.45 -26.22
N VAL A 118 20.20 0.93 -27.47
CA VAL A 118 19.21 1.89 -27.99
C VAL A 118 18.09 1.13 -28.67
N LEU A 119 16.84 1.47 -28.37
CA LEU A 119 15.69 0.83 -29.01
C LEU A 119 15.62 1.19 -30.51
N LYS A 120 15.60 0.17 -31.38
CA LYS A 120 15.56 0.30 -32.84
C LYS A 120 14.37 -0.47 -33.41
N VAL A 121 13.98 -0.15 -34.64
CA VAL A 121 12.90 -0.85 -35.37
C VAL A 121 13.17 -2.36 -35.45
N LYS A 122 14.44 -2.77 -35.61
CA LYS A 122 14.84 -4.18 -35.61
C LYS A 122 14.34 -4.91 -34.35
N HIS A 123 14.49 -4.33 -33.16
CA HIS A 123 14.06 -4.98 -31.92
C HIS A 123 12.56 -5.25 -31.87
N VAL A 124 11.75 -4.34 -32.42
CA VAL A 124 10.30 -4.54 -32.55
C VAL A 124 9.98 -5.63 -33.58
N ALA A 125 10.72 -5.67 -34.68
CA ALA A 125 10.56 -6.70 -35.71
C ALA A 125 10.90 -8.10 -35.19
N GLU A 126 12.00 -8.26 -34.43
CA GLU A 126 12.37 -9.54 -33.80
C GLU A 126 11.30 -9.98 -32.79
N ALA A 127 10.73 -9.05 -32.00
CA ALA A 127 9.64 -9.36 -31.09
C ALA A 127 8.36 -9.82 -31.81
N ALA A 128 8.03 -9.20 -32.96
CA ALA A 128 6.94 -9.65 -33.81
C ALA A 128 7.24 -11.01 -34.44
N LEU A 129 8.49 -11.27 -34.86
CA LEU A 129 8.93 -12.55 -35.41
C LEU A 129 8.78 -13.67 -34.38
N PHE A 130 9.19 -13.45 -33.13
CA PHE A 130 8.97 -14.39 -32.03
C PHE A 130 7.48 -14.71 -31.83
N LEU A 131 6.61 -13.69 -31.84
CA LEU A 131 5.17 -13.91 -31.73
C LEU A 131 4.56 -14.60 -32.95
N ALA A 132 5.21 -14.51 -34.11
CA ALA A 132 4.79 -15.18 -35.35
C ALA A 132 5.26 -16.64 -35.42
N SER A 133 6.36 -16.97 -34.73
CA SER A 133 6.96 -18.31 -34.76
C SER A 133 6.30 -19.29 -33.80
N ASP A 134 6.70 -20.56 -33.91
CA ASP A 134 6.27 -21.65 -33.02
C ASP A 134 6.89 -21.56 -31.62
N GLU A 135 7.92 -20.73 -31.41
CA GLU A 135 8.51 -20.50 -30.09
C GLU A 135 7.50 -19.86 -29.11
N SER A 136 6.48 -19.19 -29.64
CA SER A 136 5.39 -18.58 -28.87
C SER A 136 4.08 -19.38 -28.92
N VAL A 137 4.13 -20.69 -29.21
CA VAL A 137 2.94 -21.55 -29.41
C VAL A 137 1.93 -21.52 -28.25
N TYR A 138 2.40 -21.29 -27.01
CA TYR A 138 1.55 -21.22 -25.82
C TYR A 138 1.27 -19.78 -25.33
N ILE A 139 1.59 -18.78 -26.15
CA ILE A 139 1.37 -17.35 -25.85
C ILE A 139 0.22 -16.83 -26.71
N SER A 140 -0.89 -16.46 -26.09
CA SER A 140 -2.07 -15.85 -26.73
C SER A 140 -2.72 -14.83 -25.79
N GLY A 141 -3.28 -13.75 -26.33
CA GLY A 141 -3.86 -12.63 -25.58
C GLY A 141 -2.83 -11.74 -24.89
N HIS A 142 -1.54 -11.92 -25.19
CA HIS A 142 -0.43 -11.26 -24.52
C HIS A 142 -0.09 -9.92 -25.16
N ASN A 143 0.35 -8.96 -24.34
CA ASN A 143 0.91 -7.69 -24.78
C ASN A 143 2.41 -7.66 -24.48
N LEU A 144 3.23 -7.95 -25.50
CA LEU A 144 4.68 -7.95 -25.39
C LEU A 144 5.21 -6.52 -25.49
N ALA A 145 5.61 -5.94 -24.36
CA ALA A 145 6.24 -4.62 -24.33
C ALA A 145 7.72 -4.71 -24.79
N VAL A 146 8.13 -3.79 -25.65
CA VAL A 146 9.51 -3.65 -26.13
C VAL A 146 10.02 -2.27 -25.72
N ASP A 147 10.48 -2.14 -24.46
CA ASP A 147 10.63 -0.84 -23.80
C ASP A 147 11.87 -0.66 -22.90
N GLY A 148 12.74 -1.68 -22.75
CA GLY A 148 13.93 -1.58 -21.91
C GLY A 148 13.63 -1.25 -20.42
N VAL A 149 12.45 -1.62 -19.92
CA VAL A 149 11.96 -1.36 -18.54
C VAL A 149 11.65 0.12 -18.26
N GLY A 150 11.68 1.01 -19.27
CA GLY A 150 11.37 2.43 -19.07
C GLY A 150 9.94 2.68 -18.57
N VAL A 151 9.00 1.84 -18.99
CA VAL A 151 7.57 1.96 -18.66
C VAL A 151 7.19 1.18 -17.41
N ALA A 152 7.84 0.05 -17.13
CA ALA A 152 7.63 -0.68 -15.90
C ALA A 152 8.11 0.12 -14.68
N PHE A 153 9.21 0.88 -14.80
CA PHE A 153 9.70 1.75 -13.72
C PHE A 153 8.78 2.95 -13.47
N LEU A 154 8.42 3.70 -14.52
CA LEU A 154 7.48 4.82 -14.41
C LEU A 154 6.05 4.36 -14.09
N GLY A 155 5.64 3.18 -14.56
CA GLY A 155 4.36 2.56 -14.23
C GLY A 155 4.30 2.09 -12.79
N SER A 156 5.39 1.53 -12.25
CA SER A 156 5.51 1.19 -10.82
C SER A 156 5.50 2.46 -9.97
N LEU A 157 6.24 3.49 -10.38
CA LEU A 157 6.27 4.80 -9.72
C LEU A 157 4.93 5.54 -9.85
N TYR A 158 4.21 5.40 -10.96
CA TYR A 158 2.88 5.96 -11.19
C TYR A 158 1.81 5.19 -10.43
N VAL A 159 1.91 3.86 -10.32
CA VAL A 159 1.00 3.05 -9.49
C VAL A 159 1.24 3.34 -8.01
N LEU A 160 2.51 3.45 -7.58
CA LEU A 160 2.88 3.95 -6.25
C LEU A 160 2.32 5.36 -6.05
N TRP A 161 2.55 6.29 -6.98
CA TRP A 161 2.05 7.66 -6.89
C TRP A 161 0.52 7.78 -7.01
N ARG A 162 -0.18 6.90 -7.74
CA ARG A 162 -1.67 6.90 -7.79
C ARG A 162 -2.28 6.26 -6.56
N ARG A 163 -1.65 5.23 -6.01
CA ARG A 163 -2.15 4.54 -4.80
C ARG A 163 -1.74 5.26 -3.52
N GLU A 164 -0.59 5.91 -3.51
CA GLU A 164 -0.02 6.60 -2.34
C GLU A 164 -0.08 8.14 -2.48
N GLY A 165 0.06 8.68 -3.70
CA GLY A 165 0.16 10.12 -3.99
C GLY A 165 -1.08 10.81 -4.57
N ALA A 166 -2.21 10.10 -4.81
CA ALA A 166 -3.50 10.72 -5.14
C ALA A 166 -4.16 11.35 -3.89
N GLY A 167 -3.40 12.21 -3.20
CA GLY A 167 -3.77 12.97 -2.02
C GLY A 167 -3.60 14.47 -2.21
N LYS A 168 -3.63 14.96 -3.46
CA LYS A 168 -3.95 16.35 -3.77
C LYS A 168 -5.14 16.36 -4.73
N CYS A 169 -6.33 16.05 -4.20
CA CYS A 169 -7.53 16.48 -4.88
C CYS A 169 -7.66 17.98 -4.61
N ASN A 170 -7.74 18.77 -5.66
CA ASN A 170 -7.88 20.21 -5.59
C ASN A 170 -9.34 20.48 -5.16
N ASP A 171 -9.54 20.79 -3.87
CA ASP A 171 -10.83 20.94 -3.18
C ASP A 171 -11.82 21.94 -3.79
N LYS A 172 -11.43 22.70 -4.82
CA LYS A 172 -12.30 23.69 -5.46
C LYS A 172 -13.38 23.11 -6.37
N THR A 173 -13.24 21.86 -6.84
CA THR A 173 -14.20 21.30 -7.81
C THR A 173 -15.41 20.59 -7.19
N MET A 174 -15.32 20.15 -5.92
CA MET A 174 -16.46 19.52 -5.26
C MET A 174 -17.45 20.54 -4.68
N TYR A 175 -16.98 21.76 -4.37
CA TYR A 175 -17.81 22.84 -3.82
C TYR A 175 -18.88 23.35 -4.80
N GLU A 176 -18.63 23.34 -6.11
CA GLU A 176 -19.63 23.77 -7.10
C GLU A 176 -20.72 22.73 -7.37
N SER A 177 -20.44 21.44 -7.15
CA SER A 177 -21.42 20.37 -7.41
C SER A 177 -22.39 20.14 -6.25
N LEU A 178 -22.03 20.55 -5.02
CA LEU A 178 -22.85 20.37 -3.82
C LEU A 178 -23.83 21.53 -3.56
N LEU A 179 -23.70 22.66 -4.26
CA LEU A 179 -24.61 23.81 -4.12
C LEU A 179 -25.97 23.64 -4.82
N VAL A 180 -26.25 22.48 -5.44
CA VAL A 180 -27.51 22.22 -6.18
C VAL A 180 -28.44 21.20 -5.50
N ALA A 181 -28.11 20.67 -4.31
CA ALA A 181 -29.02 19.73 -3.63
C ALA A 181 -29.98 20.45 -2.67
N GLN A 182 -31.27 20.48 -3.04
CA GLN A 182 -32.42 20.84 -2.20
C GLN A 182 -32.54 19.93 -0.95
N PRO A 183 -33.22 20.40 0.12
CA PRO A 183 -33.30 19.67 1.38
C PRO A 183 -34.37 18.57 1.36
N ASP A 184 -34.21 17.64 2.28
CA ASP A 184 -35.11 16.55 2.69
C ASP A 184 -34.80 15.16 2.12
N ARG A 185 -34.06 14.38 2.91
CA ARG A 185 -34.56 13.15 3.54
C ARG A 185 -33.50 12.58 4.48
N ASP A 186 -33.95 12.23 5.68
CA ASP A 186 -33.22 11.42 6.64
C ASP A 186 -32.69 10.13 6.00
N ASP A 187 -31.54 9.68 6.50
CA ASP A 187 -30.84 8.44 6.17
C ASP A 187 -29.82 8.52 5.01
N TYR A 188 -28.67 9.14 5.28
CA TYR A 188 -27.46 8.95 4.48
C TYR A 188 -26.31 8.45 5.36
N ALA A 189 -26.15 7.13 5.35
CA ALA A 189 -24.90 6.48 5.71
C ALA A 189 -23.77 7.00 4.80
N GLY A 190 -22.83 7.74 5.39
CA GLY A 190 -21.64 8.23 4.70
C GLY A 190 -20.77 7.05 4.26
N VAL A 191 -20.73 6.80 2.95
CA VAL A 191 -19.87 5.81 2.32
C VAL A 191 -18.43 6.34 2.31
N THR A 192 -17.66 6.03 3.35
CA THR A 192 -16.20 6.15 3.29
C THR A 192 -15.58 4.86 2.72
N PRO A 193 -14.54 4.92 1.87
CA PRO A 193 -13.95 3.72 1.29
C PRO A 193 -13.24 2.88 2.36
N ARG A 194 -13.63 1.59 2.46
CA ARG A 194 -12.96 0.56 3.29
C ARG A 194 -11.43 0.64 3.14
N GLY A 195 -10.73 0.93 4.24
CA GLY A 195 -9.26 0.89 4.31
C GLY A 195 -8.53 2.22 4.55
N HIS A 196 -9.26 3.32 4.84
CA HIS A 196 -8.66 4.61 5.18
C HIS A 196 -8.17 4.68 6.64
N VAL A 197 -7.06 5.39 6.88
CA VAL A 197 -6.59 5.78 8.21
C VAL A 197 -6.79 7.27 8.38
N SER A 198 -7.66 7.62 9.32
CA SER A 198 -7.85 8.98 9.79
C SER A 198 -6.66 9.41 10.65
N SER A 199 -6.23 10.67 10.57
CA SER A 199 -5.17 11.21 11.42
C SER A 199 -5.47 11.00 12.92
N SER A 200 -6.75 11.13 13.31
CA SER A 200 -7.22 10.86 14.68
C SER A 200 -7.00 9.41 15.14
N GLN A 201 -7.21 8.42 14.26
CA GLN A 201 -7.08 6.99 14.60
C GLN A 201 -5.65 6.57 14.98
N LEU A 202 -4.64 7.38 14.64
CA LEU A 202 -3.24 7.09 14.95
C LEU A 202 -2.90 7.27 16.44
N TRP A 203 -3.62 8.16 17.13
CA TRP A 203 -3.30 8.58 18.50
C TRP A 203 -4.49 8.50 19.47
N THR A 204 -5.70 8.21 18.99
CA THR A 204 -6.87 7.95 19.85
C THR A 204 -7.03 6.47 20.19
N SER A 205 -7.44 6.19 21.43
CA SER A 205 -7.80 4.84 21.89
C SER A 205 -9.10 4.34 21.23
N CYS A 206 -9.25 3.01 21.12
CA CYS A 206 -10.51 2.37 20.75
C CYS A 206 -11.53 2.32 21.90
N TRP A 207 -11.16 2.78 23.09
CA TRP A 207 -12.02 2.84 24.27
C TRP A 207 -12.61 4.24 24.46
N ARG A 208 -13.94 4.33 24.52
CA ARG A 208 -14.70 5.57 24.72
C ARG A 208 -14.40 6.15 26.10
N GLY A 209 -13.92 7.38 26.13
CA GLY A 209 -13.59 8.08 27.38
C GLY A 209 -12.17 7.82 27.90
N LEU A 210 -11.39 6.92 27.28
CA LEU A 210 -9.98 6.76 27.64
C LEU A 210 -9.18 7.95 27.10
N HIS A 211 -8.52 8.70 27.99
CA HIS A 211 -7.75 9.88 27.61
C HIS A 211 -6.59 9.50 26.67
N PRO A 212 -6.32 10.26 25.59
CA PRO A 212 -5.22 9.99 24.65
C PRO A 212 -3.84 9.80 25.29
N LEU A 213 -3.62 10.43 26.45
CA LEU A 213 -2.41 10.27 27.28
C LEU A 213 -2.13 8.81 27.67
N TRP A 214 -3.14 7.95 27.83
CA TRP A 214 -2.92 6.54 28.17
C TRP A 214 -2.23 5.77 27.04
N LEU A 215 -2.65 6.02 25.79
CA LEU A 215 -2.00 5.39 24.63
C LEU A 215 -0.58 5.94 24.44
N LEU A 216 -0.37 7.24 24.66
CA LEU A 216 0.97 7.84 24.68
C LEU A 216 1.85 7.22 25.77
N GLY A 217 1.34 7.11 27.00
CA GLY A 217 2.06 6.54 28.13
C GLY A 217 2.44 5.09 27.90
N LEU A 218 1.51 4.28 27.37
CA LEU A 218 1.78 2.88 27.00
C LEU A 218 2.91 2.78 25.96
N ARG A 219 2.85 3.58 24.89
CA ARG A 219 3.84 3.55 23.81
C ARG A 219 5.21 4.04 24.27
N PHE A 220 5.23 5.11 25.06
CA PHE A 220 6.46 5.66 25.63
C PHE A 220 7.11 4.65 26.58
N PHE A 221 6.34 4.07 27.50
CA PHE A 221 6.83 3.04 28.42
C PHE A 221 7.37 1.82 27.67
N SER A 222 6.62 1.33 26.66
CA SER A 222 7.06 0.22 25.81
C SER A 222 8.36 0.56 25.07
N CYS A 223 8.50 1.78 24.55
CA CYS A 223 9.70 2.25 23.87
C CYS A 223 10.92 2.27 24.80
N ILE A 224 10.76 2.75 26.03
CA ILE A 224 11.85 2.82 27.01
C ILE A 224 12.26 1.42 27.47
N VAL A 225 11.31 0.54 27.79
CA VAL A 225 11.62 -0.82 28.24
C VAL A 225 12.30 -1.60 27.12
N LEU A 226 11.69 -1.67 25.94
CA LEU A 226 12.28 -2.41 24.83
C LEU A 226 13.61 -1.79 24.39
N GLY A 227 13.71 -0.46 24.29
CA GLY A 227 14.97 0.22 23.98
C GLY A 227 16.07 -0.07 25.00
N GLY A 228 15.72 -0.16 26.29
CA GLY A 228 16.64 -0.55 27.36
C GLY A 228 17.16 -1.97 27.21
N PHE A 229 16.29 -2.93 26.87
CA PHE A 229 16.70 -4.31 26.59
C PHE A 229 17.58 -4.43 25.34
N LEU A 230 17.26 -3.70 24.27
CA LEU A 230 18.11 -3.66 23.07
C LEU A 230 19.47 -3.04 23.37
N ALA A 231 19.52 -1.96 24.14
CA ALA A 231 20.77 -1.34 24.56
C ALA A 231 21.60 -2.27 25.44
N TRP A 232 20.96 -3.01 26.35
CA TRP A 232 21.62 -4.04 27.16
C TRP A 232 22.28 -5.08 26.25
N ASP A 233 21.55 -5.60 25.26
CA ASP A 233 22.08 -6.63 24.37
C ASP A 233 23.28 -6.12 23.53
N ILE A 234 23.21 -4.88 23.05
CA ILE A 234 24.32 -4.23 22.33
C ILE A 234 25.55 -4.04 23.24
N ILE A 235 25.37 -3.74 24.53
CA ILE A 235 26.48 -3.57 25.47
C ILE A 235 27.16 -4.91 25.77
N ASP A 236 26.40 -6.00 25.88
CA ASP A 236 26.93 -7.31 26.23
C ASP A 236 27.59 -8.05 25.04
N TYR A 237 27.11 -7.84 23.82
CA TYR A 237 27.48 -8.64 22.64
C TYR A 237 27.94 -7.80 21.41
N ASP A 238 28.10 -6.49 21.58
CA ASP A 238 28.42 -5.51 20.53
C ASP A 238 27.36 -5.45 19.41
N ALA A 239 27.59 -4.60 18.40
CA ALA A 239 26.73 -4.50 17.22
C ALA A 239 26.69 -5.79 16.36
N SER A 240 27.46 -6.81 16.72
CA SER A 240 27.52 -8.10 16.01
C SER A 240 26.21 -8.91 16.13
N ILE A 241 25.39 -8.65 17.15
CA ILE A 241 24.09 -9.29 17.35
C ILE A 241 23.10 -9.03 16.20
N PHE A 242 23.26 -7.93 15.47
CA PHE A 242 22.41 -7.59 14.31
C PHE A 242 22.63 -8.54 13.13
N ILE A 243 23.50 -9.53 13.26
CA ILE A 243 23.57 -10.68 12.35
C ILE A 243 22.34 -11.58 12.52
N TYR A 244 21.61 -11.56 13.64
CA TYR A 244 20.42 -12.39 13.84
C TYR A 244 19.14 -11.66 13.43
N TYR A 245 18.20 -12.40 12.83
CA TYR A 245 16.90 -11.84 12.43
C TYR A 245 16.06 -11.42 13.64
N THR A 246 16.22 -12.10 14.77
CA THR A 246 15.54 -11.75 16.04
C THR A 246 15.83 -10.31 16.44
N GLU A 247 17.09 -9.86 16.34
CA GLU A 247 17.47 -8.49 16.66
C GLU A 247 16.92 -7.47 15.67
N TRP A 248 16.83 -7.83 14.39
CA TRP A 248 16.14 -6.99 13.41
C TRP A 248 14.67 -6.79 13.78
N THR A 249 13.98 -7.86 14.16
CA THR A 249 12.57 -7.76 14.57
C THR A 249 12.39 -6.98 15.86
N PHE A 250 13.28 -7.17 16.84
CA PHE A 250 13.25 -6.46 18.11
C PHE A 250 13.48 -4.95 17.91
N ALA A 251 14.50 -4.58 17.13
CA ALA A 251 14.77 -3.20 16.75
C ALA A 251 13.60 -2.57 15.96
N LEU A 252 12.97 -3.32 15.06
CA LEU A 252 11.79 -2.85 14.34
C LEU A 252 10.62 -2.53 15.29
N VAL A 253 10.39 -3.34 16.32
CA VAL A 253 9.36 -3.09 17.35
C VAL A 253 9.71 -1.83 18.16
N VAL A 254 10.99 -1.63 18.54
CA VAL A 254 11.45 -0.40 19.19
C VAL A 254 11.18 0.82 18.32
N VAL A 255 11.53 0.77 17.02
CA VAL A 255 11.28 1.84 16.05
C VAL A 255 9.78 2.13 15.92
N TYR A 256 8.94 1.09 15.87
CA TYR A 256 7.49 1.25 15.87
C TYR A 256 6.99 2.03 17.08
N PHE A 257 7.42 1.66 18.30
CA PHE A 257 7.02 2.36 19.52
C PHE A 257 7.57 3.78 19.60
N ALA A 258 8.77 4.04 19.06
CA ALA A 258 9.34 5.38 18.98
C ALA A 258 8.50 6.28 18.05
N ILE A 259 8.21 5.82 16.83
CA ILE A 259 7.34 6.54 15.88
C ILE A 259 5.95 6.73 16.49
N GLY A 260 5.40 5.68 17.10
CA GLY A 260 4.10 5.73 17.76
C GLY A 260 4.04 6.73 18.89
N THR A 261 5.11 6.86 19.68
CA THR A 261 5.23 7.86 20.75
C THR A 261 5.24 9.27 20.17
N ILE A 262 6.03 9.53 19.13
CA ILE A 262 6.10 10.85 18.47
C ILE A 262 4.73 11.25 17.91
N VAL A 263 4.08 10.34 17.17
CA VAL A 263 2.75 10.58 16.59
C VAL A 263 1.69 10.77 17.68
N SER A 264 1.75 10.01 18.77
CA SER A 264 0.82 10.15 19.89
C SER A 264 1.04 11.45 20.66
N ALA A 265 2.29 11.87 20.85
CA ALA A 265 2.64 13.12 21.51
C ALA A 265 2.17 14.33 20.69
N HIS A 266 2.41 14.31 19.38
CA HIS A 266 1.90 15.33 18.46
C HIS A 266 0.37 15.39 18.46
N GLY A 267 -0.31 14.22 18.42
CA GLY A 267 -1.77 14.14 18.52
C GLY A 267 -2.32 14.67 19.85
N CYS A 268 -1.65 14.35 20.97
CA CYS A 268 -2.01 14.89 22.28
C CYS A 268 -1.79 16.41 22.35
N MET A 269 -0.70 16.92 21.79
CA MET A 269 -0.41 18.36 21.77
C MET A 269 -1.48 19.12 20.98
N LEU A 270 -1.92 18.60 19.84
CA LEU A 270 -3.05 19.16 19.09
C LEU A 270 -4.35 19.13 19.91
N TYR A 271 -4.65 17.99 20.55
CA TYR A 271 -5.84 17.85 21.40
C TYR A 271 -5.88 18.84 22.57
N TYR A 272 -4.72 19.15 23.17
CA TYR A 272 -4.62 20.16 24.23
C TYR A 272 -4.63 21.59 23.69
N SER A 273 -4.06 21.84 22.52
CA SER A 273 -4.08 23.17 21.90
C SER A 273 -5.47 23.59 21.42
N GLU A 274 -6.35 22.62 21.11
CA GLU A 274 -7.74 22.89 20.70
C GLU A 274 -8.71 23.04 21.88
N LYS A 275 -8.32 22.64 23.11
CA LYS A 275 -9.08 23.00 24.30
C LYS A 275 -8.75 24.45 24.68
N PRO A 276 -9.73 25.38 24.72
CA PRO A 276 -9.45 26.69 25.29
C PRO A 276 -8.98 26.48 26.73
N PRO A 277 -7.98 27.25 27.21
CA PRO A 277 -7.59 27.19 28.61
C PRO A 277 -8.85 27.45 29.44
N SER A 278 -9.17 26.53 30.34
CA SER A 278 -10.18 26.77 31.36
C SER A 278 -9.64 27.89 32.25
N ASP A 279 -9.94 29.13 31.89
CA ASP A 279 -9.77 30.27 32.76
C ASP A 279 -10.73 30.06 33.93
N ASN A 280 -10.13 29.64 35.05
CA ASN A 280 -10.52 29.80 36.45
C ASN A 280 -12.03 29.69 36.77
N GLY A 281 -12.33 28.79 37.71
CA GLY A 281 -13.64 28.57 38.32
C GLY A 281 -14.19 29.75 39.14
N GLU A 282 -14.11 30.97 38.64
CA GLU A 282 -14.71 32.17 39.23
C GLU A 282 -15.84 32.77 38.36
N ARG A 283 -16.03 32.27 37.12
CA ARG A 283 -17.04 32.83 36.20
C ARG A 283 -18.40 32.12 36.25
N GLU A 284 -18.50 30.93 36.84
CA GLU A 284 -19.77 30.23 37.04
C GLU A 284 -20.62 30.84 38.18
N ASP A 285 -20.00 31.51 39.15
CA ASP A 285 -20.72 32.20 40.23
C ASP A 285 -21.26 33.58 39.82
N PHE A 286 -20.71 34.20 38.77
CA PHE A 286 -21.18 35.51 38.30
C PHE A 286 -22.39 35.39 37.35
N VAL A 287 -22.47 34.31 36.57
CA VAL A 287 -23.56 34.11 35.61
C VAL A 287 -24.85 33.66 36.30
N ASN A 288 -24.75 32.88 37.38
CA ASN A 288 -25.94 32.41 38.11
C ASN A 288 -26.67 33.52 38.88
N ARG A 289 -25.99 34.61 39.29
CA ARG A 289 -26.65 35.76 39.96
C ARG A 289 -27.44 36.66 39.04
N ASP A 290 -27.06 36.77 37.77
CA ASP A 290 -27.74 37.64 36.80
C ASP A 290 -28.89 36.94 36.05
N VAL A 291 -28.92 35.60 36.06
CA VAL A 291 -29.95 34.80 35.36
C VAL A 291 -31.23 34.65 36.19
N GLU A 292 -31.19 34.86 37.50
CA GLU A 292 -32.37 34.71 38.37
C GLU A 292 -33.33 35.91 38.34
N GLN A 293 -33.00 37.00 37.61
CA GLN A 293 -33.80 38.23 37.63
C GLN A 293 -34.45 38.66 36.31
N SER A 294 -34.50 37.80 35.27
CA SER A 294 -35.37 38.09 34.11
C SER A 294 -35.94 36.85 33.44
N ILE A 295 -37.13 36.46 33.88
CA ILE A 295 -37.94 35.42 33.24
C ILE A 295 -38.49 35.98 31.92
N SER A 296 -38.08 35.40 30.79
CA SER A 296 -38.96 35.19 29.64
C SER A 296 -38.68 33.83 28.99
N THR A 297 -39.69 32.97 29.01
CA THR A 297 -39.57 31.51 28.81
C THR A 297 -39.39 31.08 27.35
N ASN A 298 -39.42 32.02 26.39
CA ASN A 298 -39.32 31.73 24.96
C ASN A 298 -37.93 32.05 24.36
N ALA A 299 -37.16 32.94 25.00
CA ALA A 299 -35.81 33.29 24.54
C ALA A 299 -34.78 32.19 24.88
N VAL A 300 -34.97 31.50 26.00
CA VAL A 300 -34.05 30.44 26.48
C VAL A 300 -34.08 29.21 25.57
N THR A 301 -35.26 28.81 25.07
CA THR A 301 -35.42 27.67 24.16
C THR A 301 -34.86 27.95 22.77
N PHE A 302 -35.00 29.18 22.26
CA PHE A 302 -34.41 29.59 20.98
C PHE A 302 -32.89 29.67 21.07
N ARG A 303 -32.36 30.34 22.10
CA ARG A 303 -30.90 30.49 22.32
C ARG A 303 -30.23 29.15 22.65
N ALA A 304 -30.89 28.26 23.40
CA ALA A 304 -30.38 26.91 23.66
C ALA A 304 -30.40 26.02 22.40
N LYS A 305 -31.39 26.16 21.51
CA LYS A 305 -31.40 25.49 20.20
C LYS A 305 -30.32 26.02 19.27
N GLU A 306 -30.08 27.33 19.28
CA GLU A 306 -29.04 27.97 18.49
C GLU A 306 -27.64 27.60 18.99
N ILE A 307 -27.39 27.67 20.31
CA ILE A 307 -26.14 27.20 20.93
C ILE A 307 -25.93 25.70 20.68
N ARG A 308 -26.97 24.86 20.82
CA ARG A 308 -26.88 23.44 20.48
C ARG A 308 -26.63 23.21 18.99
N GLY A 309 -27.19 24.04 18.11
CA GLY A 309 -26.98 24.04 16.67
C GLY A 309 -25.55 24.41 16.30
N THR A 310 -25.01 25.47 16.90
CA THR A 310 -23.63 25.94 16.72
C THR A 310 -22.63 24.96 17.30
N ILE A 311 -22.89 24.35 18.47
CA ILE A 311 -22.07 23.28 19.03
C ILE A 311 -22.11 22.04 18.14
N LYS A 312 -23.27 21.68 17.55
CA LYS A 312 -23.38 20.58 16.58
C LYS A 312 -22.61 20.87 15.29
N LEU A 313 -22.71 22.11 14.78
CA LEU A 313 -22.04 22.55 13.55
C LEU A 313 -20.52 22.63 13.75
N GLN A 314 -20.06 23.13 14.90
CA GLN A 314 -18.65 23.19 15.28
C GLN A 314 -18.09 21.81 15.63
N SER A 315 -18.91 20.92 16.22
CA SER A 315 -18.61 19.49 16.35
C SER A 315 -18.46 18.82 14.98
N HIS A 316 -19.31 19.15 14.02
CA HIS A 316 -19.22 18.63 12.65
C HIS A 316 -17.96 19.12 11.93
N TYR A 317 -17.64 20.42 12.04
CA TYR A 317 -16.41 21.00 11.50
C TYR A 317 -15.16 20.40 12.14
N ASN A 318 -15.15 20.18 13.45
CA ASN A 318 -14.04 19.55 14.16
C ASN A 318 -13.93 18.05 13.84
N GLN A 319 -15.05 17.37 13.59
CA GLN A 319 -15.07 15.97 13.16
C GLN A 319 -14.56 15.81 11.72
N GLU A 320 -14.84 16.77 10.83
CA GLU A 320 -14.29 16.84 9.47
C GLU A 320 -12.80 17.26 9.44
N ALA A 321 -12.37 18.19 10.31
CA ALA A 321 -10.95 18.53 10.48
C ALA A 321 -10.13 17.35 11.04
N SER A 322 -10.73 16.54 11.93
CA SER A 322 -10.11 15.32 12.48
C SER A 322 -9.97 14.17 11.47
N GLN A 323 -10.71 14.26 10.34
CA GLN A 323 -10.69 13.33 9.21
C GLN A 323 -9.63 13.68 8.16
N GLN A 324 -8.68 14.57 8.47
CA GLN A 324 -7.52 14.77 7.61
C GLN A 324 -6.79 13.43 7.41
N ARG A 325 -6.53 13.10 6.14
CA ARG A 325 -5.85 11.87 5.73
C ARG A 325 -4.53 11.77 6.48
N ALA A 326 -4.26 10.61 7.08
CA ALA A 326 -2.97 10.32 7.69
C ALA A 326 -1.85 10.70 6.70
N GLY A 327 -1.05 11.72 7.05
CA GLY A 327 0.10 12.12 6.24
C GLY A 327 1.13 11.01 6.15
N PHE A 328 2.29 11.29 5.55
CA PHE A 328 3.41 10.35 5.42
C PHE A 328 3.69 9.55 6.72
N TRP A 329 3.72 10.24 7.87
CA TRP A 329 3.96 9.65 9.18
C TRP A 329 2.93 8.62 9.63
N GLY A 330 1.65 8.80 9.27
CA GLY A 330 0.61 7.84 9.64
C GLY A 330 0.65 6.57 8.81
N TYR A 331 0.97 6.68 7.53
CA TYR A 331 1.25 5.50 6.70
C TYR A 331 2.50 4.76 7.17
N LEU A 332 3.57 5.50 7.49
CA LEU A 332 4.81 4.92 8.02
C LEU A 332 4.56 4.15 9.33
N MET A 333 3.85 4.75 10.29
CA MET A 333 3.45 4.12 11.55
C MET A 333 2.66 2.84 11.32
N GLN A 334 1.68 2.87 10.42
CA GLN A 334 0.83 1.72 10.15
C GLN A 334 1.58 0.60 9.41
N THR A 335 2.50 0.95 8.51
CA THR A 335 3.38 -0.03 7.86
C THR A 335 4.30 -0.68 8.89
N ALA A 336 4.94 0.12 9.75
CA ALA A 336 5.76 -0.39 10.85
C ALA A 336 4.97 -1.33 11.76
N TYR A 337 3.78 -0.93 12.21
CA TYR A 337 2.89 -1.76 13.04
C TYR A 337 2.66 -3.16 12.47
N GLN A 338 2.37 -3.23 11.17
CA GLN A 338 1.97 -4.48 10.53
C GLN A 338 3.15 -5.37 10.17
N THR A 339 4.27 -4.76 9.79
CA THR A 339 5.53 -5.48 9.65
C THR A 339 5.96 -6.06 11.00
N CYS A 340 5.89 -5.28 12.09
CA CYS A 340 6.13 -5.77 13.46
C CYS A 340 5.22 -6.94 13.81
N ALA A 341 3.91 -6.81 13.57
CA ALA A 341 2.93 -7.85 13.88
C ALA A 341 3.22 -9.18 13.17
N GLY A 342 3.54 -9.14 11.88
CA GLY A 342 3.94 -10.34 11.13
C GLY A 342 5.27 -10.92 11.62
N ALA A 343 6.27 -10.05 11.80
CA ALA A 343 7.62 -10.43 12.17
C ALA A 343 7.70 -11.03 13.57
N VAL A 344 7.05 -10.43 14.56
CA VAL A 344 7.02 -10.93 15.95
C VAL A 344 6.33 -12.29 16.03
N ILE A 345 5.20 -12.48 15.35
CA ILE A 345 4.53 -13.79 15.32
C ILE A 345 5.43 -14.85 14.66
N LEU A 346 6.12 -14.50 13.58
CA LEU A 346 7.04 -15.41 12.92
C LEU A 346 8.19 -15.80 13.86
N THR A 347 8.87 -14.82 14.46
CA THR A 347 10.01 -15.09 15.35
C THR A 347 9.60 -15.85 16.59
N ASP A 348 8.45 -15.54 17.18
CA ASP A 348 8.00 -16.18 18.41
C ASP A 348 7.49 -17.60 18.16
N ILE A 349 6.78 -17.86 17.06
CA ILE A 349 6.41 -19.23 16.68
C ILE A 349 7.68 -20.05 16.44
N VAL A 350 8.64 -19.51 15.69
CA VAL A 350 9.90 -20.23 15.43
C VAL A 350 10.66 -20.46 16.74
N PHE A 351 10.74 -19.45 17.61
CA PHE A 351 11.43 -19.57 18.89
C PHE A 351 10.78 -20.60 19.80
N TRP A 352 9.49 -20.44 20.12
CA TRP A 352 8.79 -21.27 21.10
C TRP A 352 8.39 -22.66 20.58
N CYS A 353 8.07 -22.79 19.29
CA CYS A 353 7.59 -24.06 18.73
C CYS A 353 8.67 -24.87 18.02
N ILE A 354 9.79 -24.25 17.62
CA ILE A 354 10.88 -24.94 16.91
C ILE A 354 12.15 -24.93 17.74
N ILE A 355 12.67 -23.76 18.11
CA ILE A 355 13.99 -23.63 18.75
C ILE A 355 13.97 -24.21 20.17
N VAL A 356 13.04 -23.77 21.02
CA VAL A 356 12.94 -24.22 22.41
C VAL A 356 12.75 -25.75 22.52
N PRO A 357 11.79 -26.39 21.83
CA PRO A 357 11.57 -27.83 22.01
C PRO A 357 12.57 -28.73 21.29
N PHE A 358 13.16 -28.31 20.16
CA PHE A 358 14.00 -29.19 19.32
C PHE A 358 15.49 -28.85 19.33
N LEU A 359 15.89 -27.62 19.63
CA LEU A 359 17.31 -27.17 19.58
C LEU A 359 17.94 -26.92 20.96
N SER A 360 17.16 -26.93 22.05
CA SER A 360 17.71 -26.73 23.42
C SER A 360 18.48 -27.93 23.98
N ILE A 361 18.65 -29.02 23.22
CA ILE A 361 19.14 -30.30 23.75
C ILE A 361 20.68 -30.46 23.65
N ALA A 362 21.41 -29.61 22.91
CA ALA A 362 22.87 -29.81 22.82
C ALA A 362 23.79 -28.56 22.74
N HIS A 363 23.39 -27.42 22.14
CA HIS A 363 24.37 -26.34 21.84
C HIS A 363 23.92 -24.90 22.05
N PHE A 364 22.68 -24.64 22.49
CA PHE A 364 22.21 -23.28 22.77
C PHE A 364 21.95 -23.11 24.26
N LYS A 365 22.82 -22.37 24.97
CA LYS A 365 22.45 -21.81 26.29
C LYS A 365 21.35 -20.79 26.02
N LEU A 366 20.09 -21.17 26.22
CA LEU A 366 18.96 -20.25 26.25
C LEU A 366 19.21 -19.23 27.36
N ASN A 367 19.77 -18.08 27.00
CA ASN A 367 19.93 -16.97 27.93
C ASN A 367 18.54 -16.47 28.30
N LEU A 368 18.29 -16.29 29.60
CA LEU A 368 17.04 -15.74 30.13
C LEU A 368 16.65 -14.43 29.41
N LEU A 369 17.64 -13.62 29.05
CA LEU A 369 17.50 -12.38 28.28
C LEU A 369 16.79 -12.60 26.94
N MET A 370 17.19 -13.62 26.17
CA MET A 370 16.59 -13.95 24.87
C MET A 370 15.12 -14.36 25.02
N GLY A 371 14.79 -15.17 26.03
CA GLY A 371 13.40 -15.53 26.34
C GLY A 371 12.54 -14.33 26.77
N CYS A 372 13.12 -13.42 27.56
CA CYS A 372 12.47 -12.16 27.93
C CYS A 372 12.21 -11.28 26.71
N MET A 373 13.16 -11.16 25.78
CA MET A 373 13.01 -10.32 24.59
C MET A 373 11.85 -10.78 23.69
N HIS A 374 11.73 -12.08 23.42
CA HIS A 374 10.58 -12.62 22.68
C HIS A 374 9.26 -12.35 23.40
N THR A 375 9.21 -12.63 24.70
CA THR A 375 7.99 -12.42 25.51
C THR A 375 7.56 -10.96 25.55
N LEU A 376 8.51 -10.02 25.75
CA LEU A 376 8.21 -8.59 25.86
C LEU A 376 7.69 -8.03 24.53
N ASN A 377 8.25 -8.44 23.39
CA ASN A 377 7.81 -7.98 22.07
C ASN A 377 6.33 -8.30 21.81
N ILE A 378 5.93 -9.56 21.99
CA ILE A 378 4.54 -9.96 21.74
C ILE A 378 3.59 -9.34 22.77
N VAL A 379 3.98 -9.25 24.04
CA VAL A 379 3.14 -8.67 25.10
C VAL A 379 2.88 -7.19 24.84
N PHE A 380 3.92 -6.37 24.62
CA PHE A 380 3.73 -4.94 24.39
C PHE A 380 2.97 -4.67 23.09
N LEU A 381 3.22 -5.44 22.03
CA LEU A 381 2.53 -5.26 20.75
C LEU A 381 1.04 -5.65 20.86
N LEU A 382 0.69 -6.69 21.62
CA LEU A 382 -0.70 -7.06 21.90
C LEU A 382 -1.40 -6.05 22.81
N LEU A 383 -0.70 -5.51 23.82
CA LEU A 383 -1.21 -4.43 24.66
C LEU A 383 -1.52 -3.18 23.83
N ASP A 384 -0.59 -2.71 22.99
CA ASP A 384 -0.85 -1.58 22.09
C ASP A 384 -2.03 -1.87 21.15
N THR A 385 -2.12 -3.08 20.61
CA THR A 385 -3.24 -3.53 19.77
C THR A 385 -4.58 -3.52 20.48
N SER A 386 -4.61 -3.83 21.78
CA SER A 386 -5.82 -3.81 22.59
C SER A 386 -6.37 -2.39 22.82
N VAL A 387 -5.49 -1.39 22.77
CA VAL A 387 -5.84 0.03 23.03
C VAL A 387 -5.97 0.81 21.72
N ASN A 388 -5.21 0.50 20.68
CA ASN A 388 -5.20 1.26 19.43
C ASN A 388 -6.42 0.97 18.53
N SER A 389 -6.66 1.86 17.57
CA SER A 389 -7.72 1.74 16.54
C SER A 389 -7.15 1.52 15.14
N LEU A 390 -5.91 1.04 15.02
CA LEU A 390 -5.23 0.91 13.73
C LEU A 390 -5.87 -0.21 12.88
N PRO A 391 -6.14 0.03 11.59
CA PRO A 391 -6.65 -1.03 10.71
C PRO A 391 -5.51 -1.96 10.26
N PHE A 392 -5.86 -3.24 10.08
CA PHE A 392 -4.95 -4.33 9.71
C PHE A 392 -5.42 -5.03 8.41
N PRO A 393 -5.24 -4.40 7.24
CA PRO A 393 -5.69 -4.93 5.97
C PRO A 393 -4.70 -5.96 5.39
N TRP A 394 -5.23 -7.00 4.75
CA TRP A 394 -4.45 -8.14 4.24
C TRP A 394 -3.38 -7.80 3.20
N PHE A 395 -3.63 -6.79 2.35
CA PHE A 395 -2.71 -6.47 1.24
C PHE A 395 -1.31 -6.04 1.70
N ARG A 396 -1.17 -5.62 2.97
CA ARG A 396 0.09 -5.13 3.53
C ARG A 396 1.01 -6.22 4.06
N LEU A 397 0.60 -7.49 3.94
CA LEU A 397 1.49 -8.64 4.01
C LEU A 397 2.75 -8.45 3.15
N SER A 398 2.66 -7.73 2.03
CA SER A 398 3.79 -7.42 1.17
C SER A 398 4.96 -6.75 1.89
N TYR A 399 4.69 -5.85 2.85
CA TYR A 399 5.76 -5.15 3.59
C TYR A 399 6.44 -6.08 4.59
N PHE A 400 5.69 -7.01 5.18
CA PHE A 400 6.28 -8.05 6.03
C PHE A 400 7.18 -8.99 5.21
N VAL A 401 6.75 -9.42 4.04
CA VAL A 401 7.60 -10.20 3.13
C VAL A 401 8.84 -9.41 2.71
N LEU A 402 8.68 -8.13 2.37
CA LEU A 402 9.79 -7.25 1.99
C LEU A 402 10.83 -7.12 3.12
N TRP A 403 10.39 -6.98 4.37
CA TRP A 403 11.28 -6.93 5.53
C TRP A 403 12.17 -8.16 5.63
N SER A 404 11.59 -9.35 5.48
CA SER A 404 12.36 -10.60 5.47
C SER A 404 13.29 -10.70 4.27
N CYS A 405 12.87 -10.22 3.09
CA CYS A 405 13.75 -10.13 1.93
C CYS A 405 14.94 -9.18 2.17
N CYS A 406 14.73 -8.02 2.80
CA CYS A 406 15.79 -7.08 3.16
C CYS A 406 16.83 -7.75 4.07
N TYR A 407 16.39 -8.54 5.04
CA TYR A 407 17.30 -9.31 5.90
C TYR A 407 18.11 -10.35 5.11
N VAL A 408 17.47 -11.11 4.21
CA VAL A 408 18.19 -12.10 3.37
C VAL A 408 19.24 -11.41 2.50
N ILE A 409 18.91 -10.27 1.89
CA ILE A 409 19.86 -9.48 1.11
C ILE A 409 21.03 -9.01 1.98
N PHE A 410 20.76 -8.49 3.18
CA PHE A 410 21.79 -8.08 4.14
C PHE A 410 22.75 -9.24 4.47
N GLN A 411 22.22 -10.43 4.74
CA GLN A 411 23.04 -11.62 5.00
C GLN A 411 23.92 -11.99 3.82
N TRP A 412 23.38 -11.93 2.60
CA TRP A 412 24.14 -12.24 1.39
C TRP A 412 25.24 -11.20 1.13
N VAL A 413 24.97 -9.92 1.40
CA VAL A 413 25.98 -8.85 1.29
C VAL A 413 27.12 -9.09 2.28
N ILE A 414 26.81 -9.39 3.55
CA ILE A 414 27.82 -9.69 4.56
C ILE A 414 28.68 -10.90 4.16
N HIS A 415 28.05 -11.95 3.64
CA HIS A 415 28.76 -13.13 3.16
C HIS A 415 29.68 -12.80 1.96
N ALA A 416 29.20 -12.02 1.00
CA ALA A 416 30.00 -11.53 -0.12
C ALA A 416 31.19 -10.66 0.32
N CYS A 417 31.08 -9.97 1.47
CA CYS A 417 32.16 -9.20 2.08
C CYS A 417 33.17 -10.05 2.88
N GLY A 418 33.05 -11.38 2.90
CA GLY A 418 34.04 -12.29 3.47
C GLY A 418 33.66 -12.93 4.81
N PHE A 419 32.42 -12.79 5.27
CA PHE A 419 31.93 -13.48 6.47
C PHE A 419 31.54 -14.92 6.13
N SER A 420 32.35 -15.90 6.50
CA SER A 420 32.19 -17.30 6.05
C SER A 420 31.09 -18.10 6.75
N TRP A 421 30.54 -17.60 7.85
CA TRP A 421 29.57 -18.32 8.68
C TRP A 421 28.13 -17.85 8.42
N TRP A 422 27.17 -18.77 8.49
CA TRP A 422 25.74 -18.44 8.37
C TRP A 422 25.05 -18.52 9.73
N PRO A 423 24.37 -17.47 10.20
CA PRO A 423 23.60 -17.53 11.45
C PRO A 423 22.43 -18.52 11.36
N TYR A 424 21.93 -18.74 10.14
CA TYR A 424 20.88 -19.70 9.87
C TYR A 424 21.32 -20.64 8.74
N PRO A 425 21.45 -21.96 8.99
CA PRO A 425 21.92 -22.93 8.00
C PRO A 425 21.10 -22.95 6.70
N PHE A 426 19.81 -22.60 6.76
CA PHE A 426 18.94 -22.56 5.58
C PHE A 426 19.24 -21.39 4.62
N LEU A 427 20.10 -20.43 5.01
CA LEU A 427 20.56 -19.36 4.11
C LEU A 427 21.69 -19.79 3.18
N GLU A 428 22.26 -20.99 3.40
CA GLU A 428 23.36 -21.50 2.62
C GLU A 428 22.88 -22.04 1.26
N LEU A 429 23.23 -21.33 0.18
CA LEU A 429 22.84 -21.69 -1.19
C LEU A 429 23.37 -23.05 -1.66
N SER A 430 24.46 -23.55 -1.05
CA SER A 430 25.08 -24.82 -1.41
C SER A 430 24.21 -26.02 -1.06
N THR A 431 23.20 -25.84 -0.19
CA THR A 431 22.32 -26.93 0.22
C THR A 431 21.36 -27.31 -0.93
N PRO A 432 21.24 -28.60 -1.29
CA PRO A 432 20.42 -29.04 -2.44
C PRO A 432 18.95 -28.62 -2.38
N TRP A 433 18.43 -28.40 -1.17
CA TRP A 433 17.03 -28.05 -0.90
C TRP A 433 16.82 -26.54 -0.66
N ALA A 434 17.84 -25.69 -0.85
CA ALA A 434 17.75 -24.26 -0.57
C ALA A 434 16.54 -23.56 -1.26
N PRO A 435 16.23 -23.78 -2.56
CA PRO A 435 15.07 -23.15 -3.20
C PRO A 435 13.74 -23.52 -2.54
N LEU A 436 13.60 -24.78 -2.09
CA LEU A 436 12.42 -25.25 -1.39
C LEU A 436 12.29 -24.58 -0.01
N TRP A 437 13.39 -24.40 0.70
CA TRP A 437 13.41 -23.68 1.98
C TRP A 437 13.01 -22.21 1.85
N TYR A 438 13.51 -21.50 0.83
CA TYR A 438 13.09 -20.13 0.56
C TYR A 438 11.60 -20.04 0.20
N LEU A 439 11.08 -21.00 -0.57
CA LEU A 439 9.65 -21.08 -0.87
C LEU A 439 8.83 -21.33 0.41
N CYS A 440 9.26 -22.28 1.25
CA CYS A 440 8.61 -22.56 2.54
C CYS A 440 8.60 -21.33 3.44
N LEU A 441 9.73 -20.62 3.56
CA LEU A 441 9.82 -19.37 4.32
C LEU A 441 8.84 -18.33 3.78
N ALA A 442 8.76 -18.13 2.46
CA ALA A 442 7.81 -17.20 1.86
C ALA A 442 6.35 -17.59 2.17
N VAL A 443 6.03 -18.89 2.13
CA VAL A 443 4.69 -19.39 2.45
C VAL A 443 4.33 -19.20 3.92
N VAL A 444 5.28 -19.38 4.85
CA VAL A 444 5.06 -19.23 6.31
C VAL A 444 4.68 -17.79 6.70
N HIS A 445 5.01 -16.78 5.90
CA HIS A 445 4.58 -15.40 6.18
C HIS A 445 3.05 -15.25 6.16
N ILE A 446 2.36 -16.06 5.33
CA ILE A 446 0.90 -16.01 5.18
C ILE A 446 0.19 -16.42 6.49
N PRO A 447 0.43 -17.61 7.08
CA PRO A 447 -0.20 -17.99 8.34
C PRO A 447 0.25 -17.10 9.52
N CYS A 448 1.51 -16.65 9.57
CA CYS A 448 1.96 -15.76 10.65
C CYS A 448 1.21 -14.41 10.63
N TYR A 449 1.12 -13.77 9.47
CA TYR A 449 0.35 -12.53 9.31
C TYR A 449 -1.15 -12.77 9.50
N GLY A 450 -1.65 -13.91 9.02
CA GLY A 450 -3.04 -14.33 9.17
C GLY A 450 -3.45 -14.52 10.62
N LEU A 451 -2.61 -15.15 11.44
CA LEU A 451 -2.84 -15.35 12.87
C LEU A 451 -3.01 -14.00 13.59
N TYR A 452 -2.12 -13.04 13.32
CA TYR A 452 -2.27 -11.71 13.90
C TYR A 452 -3.51 -10.97 13.39
N SER A 453 -3.81 -11.07 12.09
CA SER A 453 -5.06 -10.52 11.53
C SER A 453 -6.29 -11.10 12.21
N MET A 454 -6.28 -12.39 12.56
CA MET A 454 -7.34 -13.03 13.32
C MET A 454 -7.43 -12.48 14.75
N LEU A 455 -6.31 -12.24 15.44
CA LEU A 455 -6.30 -11.61 16.76
C LEU A 455 -6.91 -10.20 16.73
N VAL A 456 -6.56 -9.39 15.72
CA VAL A 456 -7.15 -8.05 15.55
C VAL A 456 -8.65 -8.12 15.25
N LYS A 457 -9.10 -9.06 14.41
CA LYS A 457 -10.54 -9.29 14.17
C LYS A 457 -11.26 -9.79 15.42
N ALA A 458 -10.63 -10.68 16.18
CA ALA A 458 -11.15 -11.21 17.44
C ALA A 458 -11.32 -10.10 18.47
N LYS A 459 -10.35 -9.18 18.60
CA LYS A 459 -10.47 -7.96 19.43
C LYS A 459 -11.78 -7.24 19.16
N TYR A 460 -12.04 -6.88 17.90
CA TYR A 460 -13.24 -6.12 17.54
C TYR A 460 -14.53 -6.93 17.75
N SER A 461 -14.51 -8.25 17.53
CA SER A 461 -15.68 -9.11 17.76
C SER A 461 -15.99 -9.30 19.25
N ILE A 462 -14.96 -9.61 20.05
CA ILE A 462 -15.10 -9.96 21.47
C ILE A 462 -15.37 -8.70 22.30
N PHE A 463 -14.57 -7.64 22.16
CA PHE A 463 -14.73 -6.43 22.98
C PHE A 463 -15.99 -5.64 22.62
N SER A 464 -16.46 -5.68 21.38
CA SER A 464 -17.76 -5.07 21.06
C SER A 464 -18.95 -5.83 21.67
N ARG A 465 -18.81 -7.14 21.95
CA ARG A 465 -19.83 -7.93 22.66
C ARG A 465 -19.75 -7.74 24.17
N LEU A 466 -18.54 -7.72 24.74
CA LEU A 466 -18.33 -7.60 26.19
C LEU A 466 -18.54 -6.16 26.70
N PHE A 467 -18.18 -5.15 25.90
CA PHE A 467 -18.20 -3.74 26.32
C PHE A 467 -18.89 -2.83 25.28
N PRO A 468 -20.19 -3.03 24.99
CA PRO A 468 -20.89 -2.35 23.90
C PRO A 468 -20.95 -0.83 24.05
N HIS A 469 -20.91 -0.30 25.28
CA HIS A 469 -20.97 1.14 25.55
C HIS A 469 -19.59 1.81 25.67
N ALA A 470 -18.54 1.02 25.89
CA ALA A 470 -17.18 1.51 26.12
C ALA A 470 -16.21 1.25 24.95
N PHE A 471 -16.51 0.31 24.04
CA PHE A 471 -15.63 -0.04 22.93
C PHE A 471 -16.14 0.53 21.60
N VAL A 472 -15.29 1.30 20.92
CA VAL A 472 -15.61 1.97 19.65
C VAL A 472 -15.12 1.10 18.49
N ARG A 473 -16.03 0.67 17.61
CA ARG A 473 -15.65 0.03 16.35
C ARG A 473 -15.15 1.08 15.35
N PRO A 474 -13.98 0.88 14.73
CA PRO A 474 -13.62 1.63 13.53
C PRO A 474 -14.59 1.21 12.40
N TYR A 475 -15.17 2.19 11.72
CA TYR A 475 -16.06 1.99 10.58
C TYR A 475 -15.32 1.45 9.36
#